data_AF-A0A838RVY8-F1
#
_entry.id   AF-A0A838RVY8-F1
#
_cell.length_a   1.000
_cell.length_b   1.000
_cell.length_c   1.000
_cell.angle_alpha   90.00
_cell.angle_beta   90.00
_cell.angle_gamma   90.00
#
_symmetry.space_group_name_H-M   'P 1'
#
loop_
_entity.id
_entity.type
_entity.pdbx_description
1 polymer ?
#
loop_
_entity_poly.entity_id
_entity_poly.type
_entity_poly.pdbx_seq_one_letter_code
_entity_poly.pdbx_strand_id
1 'polypeptide(L)'
;MSQEKSTETLKRQNSTPQDSAQGLFAGYKGGEEMPLGGYAALVGIYNAAFAAMLLAAKNSGRQLPQRIGYADLMLLGVGTFKLSRIISVDRVTSPLRAPFTEYVEPAGTSEVKEKVRGTGMQRAVGDLLTCPYCMGPWVAAALIAGFIFKPRATRLAVGVLTAATMSDFLHHAYGAVKKID
;
A
#
# COMPACT_ATOMS: atom_id res chain seq x y z
N MET A 1 38.13 9.23 -42.71
CA MET A 1 37.37 7.96 -42.58
C MET A 1 37.85 7.03 -41.47
N SER A 2 39.15 6.93 -41.13
CA SER A 2 39.62 6.02 -40.06
C SER A 2 39.36 6.54 -38.63
N GLN A 3 39.35 7.87 -38.43
CA GLN A 3 39.15 8.50 -37.12
C GLN A 3 37.70 8.40 -36.59
N GLU A 4 36.71 8.45 -37.48
CA GLU A 4 35.27 8.46 -37.13
C GLU A 4 34.77 7.12 -36.58
N LYS A 5 35.31 6.01 -37.12
CA LYS A 5 35.01 4.65 -36.65
C LYS A 5 35.50 4.40 -35.23
N SER A 6 36.63 4.98 -34.84
CA SER A 6 37.16 4.88 -33.47
C SER A 6 36.29 5.66 -32.47
N THR A 7 35.67 6.76 -32.89
CA THR A 7 34.83 7.59 -32.01
C THR A 7 33.48 6.93 -31.70
N GLU A 8 32.85 6.26 -32.67
CA GLU A 8 31.61 5.50 -32.45
C GLU A 8 31.83 4.26 -31.56
N THR A 9 32.96 3.57 -31.74
CA THR A 9 33.28 2.37 -30.95
C THR A 9 33.55 2.72 -29.48
N LEU A 10 34.21 3.85 -29.21
CA LEU A 10 34.41 4.38 -27.86
C LEU A 10 33.09 4.85 -27.20
N LYS A 11 32.19 5.47 -27.97
CA LYS A 11 30.88 5.93 -27.45
C LYS A 11 29.98 4.78 -27.02
N ARG A 12 30.08 3.62 -27.66
CA ARG A 12 29.36 2.38 -27.30
C ARG A 12 29.93 1.70 -26.06
N GLN A 13 31.21 1.95 -25.75
CA GLN A 13 31.91 1.34 -24.61
C GLN A 13 31.81 2.21 -23.33
N ASN A 14 31.50 3.50 -23.49
CA ASN A 14 31.29 4.47 -22.41
C ASN A 14 29.82 4.66 -21.99
N SER A 15 28.88 3.87 -22.52
CA SER A 15 27.51 3.84 -22.01
C SER A 15 27.56 3.28 -20.59
N THR A 16 27.49 4.17 -19.62
CA THR A 16 27.47 3.83 -18.20
C THR A 16 26.20 2.98 -17.97
N PRO A 17 26.16 1.99 -17.05
CA PRO A 17 24.95 1.21 -16.77
C PRO A 17 23.69 2.06 -16.54
N GLN A 18 23.90 3.31 -16.13
CA GLN A 18 22.92 4.36 -15.92
C GLN A 18 22.24 4.85 -17.21
N ASP A 19 22.88 4.80 -18.39
CA ASP A 19 22.26 5.18 -19.67
C ASP A 19 21.31 4.10 -20.19
N SER A 20 21.67 2.83 -20.03
CA SER A 20 20.82 1.69 -20.35
C SER A 20 19.57 1.65 -19.45
N ALA A 21 19.75 1.93 -18.15
CA ALA A 21 18.64 2.07 -17.21
C ALA A 21 17.74 3.27 -17.58
N GLN A 22 18.32 4.41 -17.96
CA GLN A 22 17.54 5.58 -18.39
C GLN A 22 16.73 5.33 -19.67
N GLY A 23 17.25 4.53 -20.61
CA GLY A 23 16.51 4.09 -21.80
C GLY A 23 15.33 3.16 -21.48
N LEU A 24 15.49 2.28 -20.47
CA LEU A 24 14.43 1.36 -20.02
C LEU A 24 13.25 2.07 -19.33
N PHE A 25 13.52 3.17 -18.61
CA PHE A 25 12.49 3.93 -17.88
C PHE A 25 12.04 5.22 -18.59
N ALA A 26 12.42 5.42 -19.85
CA ALA A 26 12.12 6.64 -20.61
C ALA A 26 10.60 6.93 -20.71
N GLY A 27 9.77 5.89 -20.79
CA GLY A 27 8.30 6.01 -20.80
C GLY A 27 7.66 6.38 -19.46
N TYR A 28 8.40 6.31 -18.35
CA TYR A 28 7.93 6.66 -17.00
C TYR A 28 8.29 8.10 -16.59
N LYS A 29 8.94 8.88 -17.47
CA LYS A 29 9.26 10.29 -17.24
C LYS A 29 8.17 11.27 -17.71
N GLY A 30 7.14 10.81 -18.43
CA GLY A 30 6.17 11.67 -19.12
C GLY A 30 4.80 11.72 -18.46
N GLY A 31 4.51 12.80 -17.72
CA GLY A 31 3.15 13.25 -17.39
C GLY A 31 2.89 13.53 -15.91
N GLU A 32 3.28 12.61 -15.04
CA GLU A 32 3.31 12.77 -13.58
C GLU A 32 4.66 12.22 -13.10
N GLU A 33 5.33 12.94 -12.19
CA GLU A 33 6.59 12.47 -11.59
C GLU A 33 6.35 11.16 -10.84
N MET A 34 6.50 10.01 -11.51
CA MET A 34 6.39 8.70 -10.88
C MET A 34 7.71 8.40 -10.15
N PRO A 35 7.74 8.36 -8.80
CA PRO A 35 8.95 8.14 -8.04
C PRO A 35 9.35 6.65 -8.05
N LEU A 36 9.84 6.15 -9.19
CA LEU A 36 10.26 4.76 -9.39
C LEU A 36 11.20 4.25 -8.28
N GLY A 37 12.17 5.08 -7.89
CA GLY A 37 13.10 4.73 -6.80
C GLY A 37 12.41 4.59 -5.44
N GLY A 38 11.42 5.43 -5.15
CA GLY A 38 10.63 5.34 -3.92
C GLY A 38 9.74 4.09 -3.90
N TYR A 39 9.10 3.76 -5.02
CA TYR A 39 8.32 2.53 -5.13
C TYR A 39 9.19 1.28 -5.04
N ALA A 40 10.35 1.26 -5.70
CA ALA A 40 11.30 0.16 -5.60
C ALA A 40 11.75 -0.06 -4.15
N ALA A 41 12.01 1.03 -3.41
CA ALA A 41 12.33 0.95 -1.98
C ALA A 41 11.16 0.38 -1.17
N LEU A 42 9.92 0.86 -1.38
CA LEU A 42 8.73 0.34 -0.68
C LEU A 42 8.50 -1.15 -0.95
N VAL A 43 8.66 -1.59 -2.19
CA VAL A 43 8.59 -3.01 -2.57
C VAL A 43 9.69 -3.79 -1.87
N GLY A 44 10.91 -3.27 -1.82
CA GLY A 44 12.02 -3.86 -1.09
C GLY A 44 11.72 -4.02 0.40
N ILE A 45 11.21 -2.97 1.05
CA ILE A 45 10.85 -2.99 2.48
C ILE A 45 9.72 -4.00 2.72
N TYR A 46 8.69 -4.02 1.88
CA TYR A 46 7.58 -4.97 2.00
C TYR A 46 8.08 -6.42 1.94
N ASN A 47 8.89 -6.76 0.92
CA ASN A 47 9.41 -8.10 0.75
C ASN A 47 10.37 -8.49 1.89
N ALA A 48 11.22 -7.57 2.34
CA ALA A 48 12.12 -7.80 3.47
C ALA A 48 11.34 -8.04 4.77
N ALA A 49 10.31 -7.23 5.05
CA ALA A 49 9.44 -7.40 6.21
C ALA A 49 8.68 -8.73 6.15
N PHE A 50 8.14 -9.09 4.99
CA PHE A 50 7.44 -10.36 4.79
C PHE A 50 8.37 -11.56 4.96
N ALA A 51 9.58 -11.51 4.40
CA ALA A 51 10.59 -12.55 4.59
C ALA A 51 10.99 -12.67 6.07
N ALA A 52 11.22 -11.55 6.76
CA ALA A 52 11.52 -11.54 8.19
C ALA A 52 10.37 -12.15 9.01
N MET A 53 9.12 -11.83 8.68
CA MET A 53 7.94 -12.42 9.31
C MET A 53 7.92 -13.95 9.13
N LEU A 54 8.17 -14.45 7.92
CA LEU A 54 8.20 -15.90 7.64
C LEU A 54 9.33 -16.60 8.41
N LEU A 55 10.51 -16.00 8.46
CA LEU A 55 11.64 -16.52 9.24
C LEU A 55 11.35 -16.53 10.73
N ALA A 56 10.76 -15.45 11.27
CA ALA A 56 10.35 -15.39 12.66
C ALA A 56 9.27 -16.44 12.99
N ALA A 57 8.29 -16.63 12.10
CA ALA A 57 7.27 -17.66 12.26
C ALA A 57 7.88 -19.07 12.27
N LYS A 58 8.81 -19.35 11.34
CA LYS A 58 9.55 -20.62 11.28
C LYS A 58 10.35 -20.88 12.55
N ASN A 59 11.09 -19.88 13.03
CA ASN A 59 11.94 -20.00 14.21
C ASN A 59 11.15 -20.09 15.53
N SER A 60 9.93 -19.57 15.56
CA SER A 60 9.08 -19.60 16.76
C SER A 60 8.47 -20.98 17.05
N GLY A 61 8.68 -21.98 16.18
CA GLY A 61 8.11 -23.33 16.34
C GLY A 61 6.58 -23.37 16.35
N ARG A 62 5.92 -22.26 16.00
CA ARG A 62 4.46 -22.16 15.98
C ARG A 62 3.95 -22.86 14.74
N GLN A 63 2.98 -23.74 14.93
CA GLN A 63 2.30 -24.36 13.80
C GLN A 63 1.57 -23.26 13.03
N LEU A 64 2.00 -23.04 11.78
CA LEU A 64 1.20 -22.27 10.83
C LEU A 64 -0.18 -22.93 10.77
N PRO A 65 -1.28 -22.17 10.82
CA PRO A 65 -2.61 -22.74 10.82
C PRO A 65 -2.78 -23.64 9.59
N GLN A 66 -2.90 -24.97 9.80
CA GLN A 66 -3.01 -25.95 8.71
C GLN A 66 -4.24 -25.70 7.83
N ARG A 67 -5.25 -25.01 8.36
CA ARG A 67 -6.46 -24.60 7.63
C ARG A 67 -6.90 -23.24 8.15
N ILE A 68 -6.96 -22.26 7.26
CA ILE A 68 -7.68 -21.02 7.55
C ILE A 68 -9.15 -21.31 7.24
N GLY A 69 -10.01 -21.28 8.27
CA GLY A 69 -11.45 -21.46 8.06
C GLY A 69 -12.01 -20.34 7.18
N TYR A 70 -13.03 -20.64 6.37
CA TYR A 70 -13.67 -19.64 5.50
C TYR A 70 -14.14 -18.40 6.27
N ALA A 71 -14.61 -18.56 7.51
CA ALA A 71 -14.98 -17.44 8.38
C ALA A 71 -13.78 -16.53 8.71
N ASP A 72 -12.62 -17.10 9.03
CA ASP A 72 -11.41 -16.33 9.32
C ASP A 72 -10.90 -15.60 8.06
N LEU A 73 -11.03 -16.22 6.87
CA LEU A 73 -10.72 -15.55 5.59
C LEU A 73 -11.65 -14.37 5.32
N MET A 74 -12.96 -14.52 5.55
CA MET A 74 -13.94 -13.46 5.37
C MET A 74 -13.69 -12.31 6.35
N LEU A 75 -13.46 -12.63 7.62
CA LEU A 75 -13.08 -11.66 8.65
C LEU A 75 -11.80 -10.92 8.26
N LEU A 76 -10.76 -11.63 7.85
CA LEU A 76 -9.50 -11.02 7.39
C LEU A 76 -9.73 -10.12 6.17
N GLY A 77 -10.53 -10.55 5.19
CA GLY A 77 -10.85 -9.77 4.00
C GLY A 77 -11.57 -8.47 4.34
N VAL A 78 -12.66 -8.56 5.11
CA VAL A 78 -13.45 -7.38 5.54
C VAL A 78 -12.63 -6.46 6.44
N GLY A 79 -11.90 -7.03 7.40
CA GLY A 79 -11.03 -6.28 8.29
C GLY A 79 -9.91 -5.56 7.55
N THR A 80 -9.28 -6.22 6.58
CA THR A 80 -8.26 -5.60 5.71
C THR A 80 -8.87 -4.46 4.91
N PHE A 81 -10.00 -4.68 4.25
CA PHE A 81 -10.71 -3.65 3.49
C PHE A 81 -10.98 -2.40 4.34
N LYS A 82 -11.58 -2.58 5.53
CA LYS A 82 -11.94 -1.47 6.41
C LYS A 82 -10.72 -0.75 6.95
N LEU A 83 -9.73 -1.48 7.43
CA LEU A 83 -8.53 -0.88 8.01
C LEU A 83 -7.69 -0.15 6.96
N SER A 84 -7.56 -0.69 5.75
CA SER A 84 -6.89 0.00 4.64
C SER A 84 -7.61 1.30 4.27
N ARG A 85 -8.96 1.33 4.23
CA ARG A 85 -9.70 2.58 4.02
C ARG A 85 -9.54 3.57 5.18
N ILE A 86 -9.57 3.11 6.43
CA ILE A 86 -9.34 3.99 7.60
C ILE A 86 -8.00 4.71 7.44
N ILE A 87 -6.95 3.95 7.14
CA ILE A 87 -5.61 4.53 7.00
C ILE A 87 -5.55 5.48 5.81
N SER A 88 -6.19 5.13 4.69
CA SER A 88 -5.98 5.86 3.44
C SER A 88 -6.87 7.03 3.16
N VAL A 89 -8.12 7.02 3.62
CA VAL A 89 -9.13 8.01 3.22
C VAL A 89 -9.93 8.59 4.38
N ASP A 90 -9.84 8.05 5.59
CA ASP A 90 -10.64 8.53 6.74
C ASP A 90 -10.13 9.85 7.32
N ARG A 91 -11.04 10.78 7.64
CA ARG A 91 -10.70 12.09 8.25
C ARG A 91 -9.90 11.93 9.54
N VAL A 92 -10.17 10.89 10.32
CA VAL A 92 -9.52 10.67 11.62
C VAL A 92 -8.01 10.41 11.45
N THR A 93 -7.58 9.90 10.29
CA THR A 93 -6.16 9.67 9.99
C THR A 93 -5.49 10.83 9.26
N SER A 94 -6.19 11.94 9.03
CA SER A 94 -5.60 13.13 8.40
C SER A 94 -4.36 13.67 9.15
N PRO A 95 -4.25 13.66 10.49
CA PRO A 95 -3.01 14.07 11.16
C PRO A 95 -1.79 13.20 10.79
N LEU A 96 -2.02 11.91 10.53
CA LEU A 96 -0.98 10.98 10.09
C LEU A 96 -0.55 11.22 8.63
N ARG A 97 -1.50 11.66 7.79
CA ARG A 97 -1.28 11.90 6.35
C ARG A 97 -0.83 13.32 6.02
N ALA A 98 -1.18 14.29 6.87
CA ALA A 98 -0.77 15.69 6.79
C ALA A 98 0.70 15.94 6.43
N PRO A 99 1.70 15.16 6.90
CA PRO A 99 3.09 15.31 6.45
C PRO A 99 3.35 14.98 4.96
N PHE A 100 2.53 14.12 4.35
CA PHE A 100 2.72 13.57 2.99
C PHE A 100 1.66 14.03 2.00
N THR A 101 0.59 14.67 2.46
CA THR A 101 -0.54 15.07 1.62
C THR A 101 -1.01 16.49 1.91
N GLU A 102 -1.79 17.03 0.97
CA GLU A 102 -2.53 18.28 1.09
C GLU A 102 -4.02 18.01 0.90
N TYR A 103 -4.85 18.54 1.79
CA TYR A 103 -6.29 18.36 1.73
C TYR A 103 -6.87 19.08 0.51
N VAL A 104 -7.69 18.38 -0.28
CA VAL A 104 -8.34 18.96 -1.47
C VAL A 104 -9.82 19.16 -1.22
N GLU A 105 -10.55 18.07 -1.01
CA GLU A 105 -12.01 18.09 -0.94
C GLU A 105 -12.54 16.92 -0.10
N PRO A 106 -13.76 17.03 0.46
CA PRO A 106 -14.42 15.90 1.10
C PRO A 106 -14.82 14.86 0.04
N ALA A 107 -14.44 13.60 0.26
CA ALA A 107 -14.75 12.47 -0.65
C ALA A 107 -15.99 11.66 -0.22
N GLY A 108 -16.52 11.93 0.98
CA GLY A 108 -17.66 11.25 1.56
C GLY A 108 -18.02 11.80 2.94
N THR A 109 -18.95 11.15 3.63
CA THR A 109 -19.41 11.56 4.97
C THR A 109 -18.27 11.58 5.99
N SER A 110 -17.35 10.60 5.90
CA SER A 110 -16.17 10.46 6.77
C SER A 110 -14.86 10.37 5.99
N GLU A 111 -14.89 10.52 4.66
CA GLU A 111 -13.71 10.38 3.80
C GLU A 111 -13.23 11.72 3.27
N VAL A 112 -11.92 11.83 3.05
CA VAL A 112 -11.24 12.99 2.47
C VAL A 112 -10.48 12.57 1.23
N LYS A 113 -10.47 13.46 0.24
CA LYS A 113 -9.56 13.38 -0.90
C LYS A 113 -8.39 14.30 -0.63
N GLU A 114 -7.20 13.72 -0.65
CA GLU A 114 -5.96 14.46 -0.44
C GLU A 114 -5.04 14.27 -1.65
N LYS A 115 -4.33 15.32 -2.02
CA LYS A 115 -3.33 15.28 -3.09
C LYS A 115 -1.96 15.04 -2.45
N VAL A 116 -1.22 14.10 -3.00
CA VAL A 116 0.12 13.80 -2.49
C VAL A 116 1.08 14.95 -2.81
N ARG A 117 1.91 15.33 -1.85
CA ARG A 117 2.91 16.40 -1.98
C ARG A 117 4.33 15.87 -1.92
N GLY A 118 5.27 16.70 -2.37
CA GLY A 118 6.70 16.39 -2.38
C GLY A 118 7.11 15.50 -3.55
N THR A 119 8.38 15.09 -3.54
CA THR A 119 9.02 14.31 -4.60
C THR A 119 9.71 13.06 -4.00
N GLY A 120 10.12 12.12 -4.86
CA GLY A 120 10.89 10.94 -4.45
C GLY A 120 10.18 10.08 -3.40
N MET A 121 10.83 9.83 -2.26
CA MET A 121 10.30 8.96 -1.19
C MET A 121 9.06 9.55 -0.50
N GLN A 122 9.00 10.88 -0.34
CA GLN A 122 7.82 11.52 0.27
C GLN A 122 6.58 11.29 -0.59
N ARG A 123 6.72 11.44 -1.92
CA ARG A 123 5.67 11.14 -2.89
C ARG A 123 5.27 9.67 -2.83
N ALA A 124 6.24 8.75 -2.87
CA ALA A 124 5.95 7.31 -2.85
C ALA A 124 5.20 6.87 -1.58
N VAL A 125 5.60 7.37 -0.41
CA VAL A 125 4.92 7.10 0.87
C VAL A 125 3.52 7.73 0.87
N GLY A 126 3.36 8.94 0.34
CA GLY A 126 2.06 9.57 0.25
C GLY A 126 1.11 8.87 -0.73
N ASP A 127 1.61 8.34 -1.86
CA ASP A 127 0.82 7.54 -2.79
C ASP A 127 0.39 6.21 -2.14
N LEU A 128 1.29 5.57 -1.39
CA LEU A 128 0.96 4.39 -0.59
C LEU A 128 -0.14 4.72 0.43
N LEU A 129 0.06 5.76 1.24
CA LEU A 129 -0.87 6.13 2.30
C LEU A 129 -2.22 6.56 1.74
N THR A 130 -2.30 7.27 0.62
CA THR A 130 -3.58 7.73 0.05
C THR A 130 -4.32 6.68 -0.77
N CYS A 131 -3.65 5.59 -1.17
CA CYS A 131 -4.26 4.53 -1.96
C CYS A 131 -4.66 3.32 -1.09
N PRO A 132 -5.97 3.08 -0.86
CA PRO A 132 -6.43 1.97 -0.03
C PRO A 132 -6.06 0.60 -0.63
N TYR A 133 -5.94 0.51 -1.95
CA TYR A 133 -5.50 -0.72 -2.62
C TYR A 133 -4.01 -1.02 -2.36
N CYS A 134 -3.16 0.01 -2.37
CA CYS A 134 -1.74 -0.15 -2.08
C CYS A 134 -1.49 -0.43 -0.59
N MET A 135 -2.30 0.13 0.32
CA MET A 135 -2.27 -0.21 1.74
C MET A 135 -2.78 -1.62 2.05
N GLY A 136 -3.62 -2.20 1.18
CA GLY A 136 -4.21 -3.54 1.33
C GLY A 136 -3.18 -4.62 1.70
N PRO A 137 -2.15 -4.85 0.89
CA PRO A 137 -1.10 -5.84 1.18
C PRO A 137 -0.39 -5.63 2.52
N TRP A 138 -0.07 -4.39 2.89
CA TRP A 138 0.58 -4.08 4.17
C TRP A 138 -0.30 -4.44 5.36
N VAL A 139 -1.58 -4.07 5.29
CA VAL A 139 -2.56 -4.39 6.32
C VAL A 139 -2.79 -5.90 6.42
N ALA A 140 -2.95 -6.59 5.28
CA ALA A 140 -3.14 -8.03 5.25
C ALA A 140 -1.94 -8.76 5.86
N ALA A 141 -0.71 -8.38 5.51
CA ALA A 141 0.50 -8.95 6.07
C ALA A 141 0.57 -8.72 7.60
N ALA A 142 0.24 -7.53 8.08
CA ALA A 142 0.21 -7.21 9.50
C ALA A 142 -0.84 -8.02 10.27
N LEU A 143 -2.04 -8.19 9.72
CA LEU A 143 -3.09 -9.01 10.33
C LEU A 143 -2.68 -10.49 10.36
N ILE A 144 -2.12 -11.02 9.28
CA ILE A 144 -1.62 -12.41 9.23
C ILE A 144 -0.50 -12.61 10.26
N ALA A 145 0.45 -11.68 10.35
CA ALA A 145 1.48 -11.69 11.40
C ALA A 145 0.83 -11.72 12.78
N GLY A 146 -0.18 -10.88 13.02
CA GLY A 146 -0.95 -10.85 14.24
C GLY A 146 -1.63 -12.18 14.56
N PHE A 147 -2.18 -12.89 13.56
CA PHE A 147 -2.78 -14.21 13.76
C PHE A 147 -1.74 -15.26 14.18
N ILE A 148 -0.52 -15.19 13.66
CA ILE A 148 0.59 -16.09 14.01
C ILE A 148 1.12 -15.77 15.42
N PHE A 149 1.34 -14.50 15.73
CA PHE A 149 2.02 -14.07 16.96
C PHE A 149 1.08 -13.84 18.15
N LYS A 150 -0.14 -13.34 17.93
CA LYS A 150 -1.14 -13.03 18.97
C LYS A 150 -2.58 -13.28 18.47
N PRO A 151 -2.99 -14.55 18.26
CA PRO A 151 -4.25 -14.89 17.60
C PRO A 151 -5.49 -14.31 18.29
N ARG A 152 -5.54 -14.28 19.63
CA ARG A 152 -6.70 -13.77 20.39
C ARG A 152 -6.91 -12.28 20.17
N ALA A 153 -5.85 -11.49 20.28
CA ALA A 153 -5.91 -10.04 20.09
C ALA A 153 -6.31 -9.70 18.65
N THR A 154 -5.73 -10.41 17.68
CA THR A 154 -6.01 -10.19 16.25
C THR A 154 -7.45 -10.57 15.89
N ARG A 155 -7.97 -11.68 16.42
CA ARG A 155 -9.38 -12.06 16.24
C ARG A 155 -10.33 -10.98 16.78
N LEU A 156 -10.03 -10.42 17.95
CA LEU A 156 -10.83 -9.31 18.50
C LEU A 156 -10.76 -8.08 17.61
N ALA A 157 -9.56 -7.65 17.20
CA ALA A 157 -9.38 -6.48 16.34
C ALA A 157 -10.12 -6.62 15.01
N VAL A 158 -10.00 -7.78 14.34
CA VAL A 158 -10.69 -8.04 13.08
C VAL A 158 -12.20 -8.14 13.27
N GLY A 159 -12.65 -8.70 14.40
CA GLY A 159 -14.07 -8.70 14.77
C GLY A 159 -14.65 -7.28 14.91
N VAL A 160 -13.92 -6.38 15.59
CA VAL A 160 -14.30 -4.97 15.72
C VAL A 160 -14.37 -4.28 14.35
N LEU A 161 -13.34 -4.47 13.50
CA LEU A 161 -13.33 -3.89 12.15
C LEU A 161 -14.48 -4.41 11.28
N THR A 162 -14.81 -5.69 11.40
CA THR A 162 -15.93 -6.31 10.68
C THR A 162 -17.26 -5.72 11.14
N ALA A 163 -17.48 -5.64 12.45
CA ALA A 163 -18.69 -5.04 13.02
C ALA A 163 -18.85 -3.57 12.59
N ALA A 164 -17.77 -2.79 12.59
CA ALA A 164 -17.78 -1.42 12.10
C ALA A 164 -18.16 -1.34 10.61
N THR A 165 -17.63 -2.24 9.78
CA THR A 165 -17.96 -2.29 8.35
C THR A 165 -19.45 -2.60 8.13
N MET A 166 -20.01 -3.53 8.91
CA MET A 166 -21.44 -3.82 8.86
C MET A 166 -22.25 -2.57 9.25
N SER A 167 -21.86 -1.86 10.31
CA SER A 167 -22.51 -0.62 10.72
C SER A 167 -22.51 0.44 9.62
N ASP A 168 -21.36 0.65 8.96
CA ASP A 168 -21.25 1.61 7.85
C ASP A 168 -22.15 1.21 6.68
N PHE A 169 -22.19 -0.09 6.34
CA PHE A 169 -23.06 -0.60 5.30
C PHE A 169 -24.53 -0.32 5.62
N LEU A 170 -24.96 -0.51 6.87
CA LEU A 170 -26.31 -0.18 7.31
C LEU A 170 -26.61 1.32 7.16
N HIS A 171 -25.67 2.19 7.53
CA HIS A 171 -25.83 3.64 7.34
C HIS A 171 -25.96 4.03 5.87
N HIS A 172 -25.15 3.44 4.98
CA HIS A 172 -25.22 3.67 3.55
C HIS A 172 -26.53 3.15 2.94
N ALA A 173 -26.97 1.95 3.34
CA ALA A 173 -28.23 1.37 2.89
C ALA A 173 -29.43 2.22 3.32
N TYR A 174 -29.47 2.66 4.58
CA TYR A 174 -30.52 3.55 5.07
C TYR A 174 -30.54 4.88 4.31
N GLY A 175 -29.37 5.47 4.05
CA GLY A 175 -29.24 6.68 3.25
C GLY A 175 -29.68 6.49 1.80
N ALA A 176 -29.52 5.30 1.21
CA ALA A 176 -29.99 4.98 -0.13
C ALA A 176 -31.51 4.83 -0.19
N VAL A 177 -32.11 4.14 0.78
CA VAL A 177 -33.58 3.99 0.88
C VAL A 177 -34.25 5.35 1.03
N LYS A 178 -33.75 6.22 1.92
CA LYS A 178 -34.32 7.56 2.13
C LYS A 178 -34.27 8.48 0.90
N LYS A 179 -33.38 8.24 -0.06
CA LYS A 179 -33.29 9.05 -1.29
C LYS A 179 -34.30 8.65 -2.37
N ILE A 180 -34.95 7.49 -2.20
CA ILE A 180 -35.91 6.94 -3.16
C ILE A 180 -37.34 7.46 -2.86
N ASP A 181 -37.60 7.84 -1.60
CA ASP A 181 -38.81 8.55 -1.15
C ASP A 181 -38.72 10.07 -1.40
#